data_AF-A0A6G4UCM1-F1
#
_entry.id   AF-A0A6G4UCM1-F1
#
_cell.length_a   1.000
_cell.length_b   1.000
_cell.length_c   1.000
_cell.angle_alpha   90.00
_cell.angle_beta   90.00
_cell.angle_gamma   90.00
#
_symmetry.space_group_name_H-M   'P 1'
#
loop_
_entity.id
_entity.type
_entity.pdbx_description
1 polymer ?
#
loop_
_entity_poly.entity_id
_entity_poly.type
_entity_poly.pdbx_seq_one_letter_code
_entity_poly.pdbx_strand_id
1 'polypeptide(L)'
;MSRTTPTPPRRSGRPRSAAADRAILDATRAALVELGWSGLTMSDVAARAGVAKTTLYRRWPGKNELVVEAVAALFEELTLPDLGSLEADVRGVVLQFAALLSRPEARTSLMAVVAEGAHDAALRSRIREAI
;
A
#
# COMPACT_ATOMS: atom_id res chain seq x y z
N MET A 1 -8.37 48.85 -29.49
CA MET A 1 -8.66 48.15 -28.21
C MET A 1 -8.93 46.69 -28.52
N SER A 2 -7.88 45.85 -28.47
CA SER A 2 -7.98 44.42 -28.78
C SER A 2 -8.43 43.65 -27.55
N ARG A 3 -9.54 42.90 -27.65
CA ARG A 3 -10.04 42.04 -26.59
C ARG A 3 -9.37 40.68 -26.71
N THR A 4 -8.54 40.32 -25.72
CA THR A 4 -7.98 38.97 -25.58
C THR A 4 -9.06 38.05 -25.04
N THR A 5 -9.43 37.03 -25.81
CA THR A 5 -10.33 35.96 -25.37
C THR A 5 -9.57 35.00 -24.45
N PRO A 6 -10.09 34.63 -23.25
CA PRO A 6 -9.42 33.68 -22.37
C PRO A 6 -9.58 32.24 -22.90
N THR A 7 -8.45 31.54 -23.05
CA THR A 7 -8.40 30.10 -23.34
C THR A 7 -8.99 29.30 -22.17
N PRO A 8 -9.87 28.30 -22.40
CA PRO A 8 -10.47 27.52 -21.33
C PRO A 8 -9.41 26.66 -20.61
N PRO A 9 -9.54 26.44 -19.28
CA PRO A 9 -8.62 25.61 -18.53
C PRO A 9 -8.62 24.18 -19.08
N ARG A 10 -7.42 23.65 -19.36
CA ARG A 10 -7.21 22.26 -19.78
C ARG A 10 -7.78 21.35 -18.69
N ARG A 11 -8.78 20.54 -19.04
CA ARG A 11 -9.41 19.58 -18.13
C ARG A 11 -8.32 18.71 -17.48
N SER A 12 -8.19 18.83 -16.16
CA SER A 12 -7.53 17.84 -15.32
C SER A 12 -7.98 16.45 -15.74
N GLY A 13 -7.03 15.54 -16.03
CA GLY A 13 -7.33 14.21 -16.54
C GLY A 13 -8.32 13.44 -15.65
N ARG A 14 -9.04 12.47 -16.24
CA ARG A 14 -10.03 11.62 -15.56
C ARG A 14 -9.50 11.18 -14.18
N PRO A 15 -10.31 11.30 -13.10
CA PRO A 15 -9.89 10.93 -11.76
C PRO A 15 -9.22 9.55 -11.73
N ARG A 16 -8.20 9.41 -10.88
CA ARG A 16 -7.49 8.15 -10.61
C ARG A 16 -8.52 7.03 -10.41
N SER A 17 -8.35 5.90 -11.12
CA SER A 17 -9.22 4.74 -10.91
C SER A 17 -8.83 4.05 -9.59
N ALA A 18 -9.62 4.26 -8.54
CA ALA A 18 -9.47 3.59 -7.26
C ALA A 18 -9.56 2.06 -7.40
N ALA A 19 -10.31 1.57 -8.40
CA ALA A 19 -10.36 0.14 -8.70
C ALA A 19 -9.01 -0.41 -9.18
N ALA A 20 -8.29 0.35 -10.02
CA ALA A 20 -6.96 -0.04 -10.46
C ALA A 20 -5.93 0.05 -9.33
N ASP A 21 -6.06 1.01 -8.41
CA ASP A 21 -5.20 1.08 -7.21
C ASP A 21 -5.38 -0.18 -6.34
N ARG A 22 -6.62 -0.54 -6.03
CA ARG A 22 -6.91 -1.76 -5.26
C ARG A 22 -6.37 -3.02 -5.92
N ALA A 23 -6.62 -3.21 -7.22
CA ALA A 23 -6.13 -4.37 -7.96
C ALA A 23 -4.59 -4.50 -7.91
N ILE A 24 -3.88 -3.37 -7.95
CA ILE A 24 -2.42 -3.34 -7.83
C ILE A 24 -1.96 -3.72 -6.42
N LEU A 25 -2.58 -3.17 -5.38
CA LEU A 25 -2.22 -3.48 -3.99
C LEU A 25 -2.53 -4.93 -3.63
N ASP A 26 -3.67 -5.47 -4.10
CA ASP A 26 -4.03 -6.89 -3.96
C ASP A 26 -3.02 -7.81 -4.66
N ALA A 27 -2.66 -7.49 -5.91
CA ALA A 27 -1.67 -8.25 -6.66
C ALA A 27 -0.28 -8.21 -5.99
N THR A 28 0.09 -7.08 -5.39
CA THR A 28 1.33 -6.94 -4.63
C THR A 28 1.36 -7.85 -3.41
N ARG A 29 0.29 -7.86 -2.60
CA ARG A 29 0.19 -8.76 -1.43
C ARG A 29 0.25 -10.23 -1.84
N ALA A 30 -0.50 -10.61 -2.87
CA ALA A 30 -0.46 -11.98 -3.37
C ALA A 30 0.95 -12.38 -3.85
N ALA A 31 1.65 -11.48 -4.57
CA ALA A 31 3.02 -11.71 -5.02
C ALA A 31 4.02 -11.79 -3.86
N LEU A 32 3.86 -11.01 -2.78
CA LEU A 32 4.71 -11.11 -1.60
C LEU A 32 4.56 -12.47 -0.90
N VAL A 33 3.34 -12.98 -0.80
CA VAL A 33 3.08 -14.30 -0.20
C VAL A 33 3.68 -15.42 -1.05
N GLU A 34 3.54 -15.34 -2.37
CA GLU A 34 3.95 -16.40 -3.31
C GLU A 34 5.45 -16.38 -3.61
N LEU A 35 6.01 -15.20 -3.88
CA LEU A 35 7.37 -15.02 -4.41
C LEU A 35 8.36 -14.49 -3.36
N GLY A 36 7.86 -14.07 -2.19
CA GLY A 36 8.63 -13.33 -1.21
C GLY A 36 9.06 -11.95 -1.70
N TRP A 37 9.82 -11.22 -0.87
CA TRP A 37 10.34 -9.91 -1.26
C TRP A 37 11.21 -10.02 -2.50
N SER A 38 12.30 -10.80 -2.48
CA SER A 38 13.31 -10.82 -3.56
C SER A 38 12.74 -11.21 -4.93
N GLY A 39 11.74 -12.09 -4.98
CA GLY A 39 11.10 -12.52 -6.23
C GLY A 39 10.07 -11.53 -6.78
N LEU A 40 9.58 -10.59 -5.98
CA LEU A 40 8.59 -9.61 -6.42
C LEU A 40 9.22 -8.54 -7.32
N THR A 41 8.66 -8.37 -8.51
CA THR A 41 9.00 -7.27 -9.43
C THR A 41 7.79 -6.40 -9.78
N MET A 42 8.04 -5.13 -10.10
CA MET A 42 7.01 -4.20 -10.60
C MET A 42 6.33 -4.72 -11.88
N SER A 43 7.07 -5.47 -12.71
CA SER A 43 6.54 -6.03 -13.94
C SER A 43 5.52 -7.13 -13.69
N ASP A 44 5.82 -8.02 -12.74
CA ASP A 44 4.94 -9.13 -12.38
C ASP A 44 3.67 -8.62 -11.71
N VAL A 45 3.78 -7.62 -10.84
CA VAL A 45 2.60 -6.97 -10.24
C VAL A 45 1.71 -6.32 -11.31
N ALA A 46 2.29 -5.58 -12.24
CA ALA A 46 1.51 -4.95 -13.32
C ALA A 46 0.75 -5.99 -14.15
N ALA A 47 1.39 -7.12 -14.46
CA ALA A 47 0.78 -8.22 -15.19
C ALA A 47 -0.37 -8.88 -14.39
N ARG A 48 -0.14 -9.20 -13.11
CA ARG A 48 -1.14 -9.80 -12.21
C ARG A 48 -2.35 -8.88 -11.99
N ALA A 49 -2.13 -7.58 -11.88
CA ALA A 49 -3.19 -6.59 -11.71
C ALA A 49 -3.91 -6.23 -13.02
N GLY A 50 -3.46 -6.73 -14.17
CA GLY A 50 -4.05 -6.42 -15.48
C GLY A 50 -3.88 -4.96 -15.89
N VAL A 51 -2.80 -4.30 -15.47
CA VAL A 51 -2.52 -2.88 -15.76
C VAL A 51 -1.24 -2.71 -16.56
N ALA A 52 -1.16 -1.63 -17.34
CA ALA A 52 0.10 -1.27 -18.01
C ALA A 52 1.18 -0.87 -16.99
N LYS A 53 2.45 -1.24 -17.23
CA LYS A 53 3.59 -0.85 -16.38
C LYS A 53 3.68 0.67 -16.18
N THR A 54 3.40 1.45 -17.22
CA THR A 54 3.37 2.93 -17.15
C THR A 54 2.31 3.46 -16.18
N THR A 55 1.21 2.72 -15.99
CA THR A 55 0.18 3.07 -15.00
C THR A 55 0.65 2.78 -13.58
N LEU A 56 1.36 1.67 -13.37
CA LEU A 56 1.97 1.32 -12.09
C LEU A 56 3.06 2.33 -11.70
N TYR A 57 4.05 2.55 -12.57
CA TYR A 57 5.20 3.44 -12.30
C TYR A 57 4.82 4.91 -12.10
N ARG A 58 3.71 5.37 -12.71
CA ARG A 58 3.20 6.74 -12.48
C ARG A 58 2.68 6.92 -11.05
N ARG A 59 2.30 5.84 -10.39
CA ARG A 59 1.69 5.84 -9.05
C ARG A 59 2.71 5.48 -7.98
N TRP A 60 3.46 4.40 -8.21
CA TRP A 60 4.54 3.95 -7.34
C TRP A 60 5.86 4.01 -8.11
N PRO A 61 6.78 4.92 -7.74
CA PRO A 61 8.07 5.04 -8.40
C PRO A 61 8.90 3.76 -8.35
N GLY A 62 8.72 2.96 -7.30
CA GLY A 62 9.45 1.72 -7.10
C GLY A 62 8.71 0.70 -6.26
N LYS A 63 9.40 -0.42 -6.06
CA LYS A 63 8.93 -1.59 -5.32
C LYS A 63 8.71 -1.26 -3.84
N ASN A 64 9.58 -0.47 -3.24
CA ASN A 64 9.51 -0.13 -1.82
C ASN A 64 8.23 0.63 -1.51
N GLU A 65 7.91 1.65 -2.31
CA GLU A 65 6.70 2.45 -2.15
C GLU A 65 5.45 1.60 -2.34
N LEU A 66 5.45 0.74 -3.35
CA LEU A 66 4.33 -0.15 -3.65
C LEU A 66 4.07 -1.16 -2.53
N VAL A 67 5.13 -1.83 -2.06
CA VAL A 67 5.00 -2.86 -1.03
C VAL A 67 4.61 -2.26 0.32
N VAL A 68 5.18 -1.12 0.69
CA VAL A 68 4.80 -0.44 1.93
C VAL A 68 3.34 -0.06 1.91
N GLU A 69 2.83 0.51 0.82
CA GLU A 69 1.41 0.86 0.71
C GLU A 69 0.50 -0.38 0.71
N ALA A 70 0.92 -1.46 0.03
CA ALA A 70 0.17 -2.71 0.00
C ALA A 70 0.08 -3.38 1.39
N VAL A 71 1.09 -3.23 2.23
CA VAL A 71 1.08 -3.75 3.61
C VAL A 71 0.42 -2.77 4.58
N ALA A 72 0.59 -1.46 4.41
CA ALA A 72 -0.07 -0.42 5.21
C ALA A 72 -1.60 -0.53 5.12
N ALA A 73 -2.14 -0.88 3.95
CA ALA A 73 -3.57 -1.13 3.77
C ALA A 73 -4.13 -2.26 4.65
N LEU A 74 -3.30 -3.15 5.19
CA LEU A 74 -3.74 -4.15 6.18
C LEU A 74 -4.01 -3.53 7.56
N PHE A 75 -3.34 -2.42 7.87
CA PHE A 75 -3.50 -1.70 9.13
C PHE A 75 -4.68 -0.72 9.09
N GLU A 76 -5.21 -0.38 7.92
CA GLU A 76 -6.45 0.40 7.80
C GLU A 76 -7.67 -0.32 8.42
N GLU A 77 -7.59 -1.64 8.60
CA GLU A 77 -8.60 -2.42 9.34
C GLU A 77 -8.54 -2.19 10.86
N LEU A 78 -7.43 -1.66 11.39
CA LEU A 78 -7.27 -1.41 12.82
C LEU A 78 -7.95 -0.10 13.20
N THR A 79 -8.90 -0.19 14.12
CA THR A 79 -9.60 0.96 14.68
C THR A 79 -9.23 1.12 16.14
N LEU A 80 -9.03 2.36 16.61
CA LEU A 80 -8.90 2.66 18.03
C LEU A 80 -10.32 2.69 18.61
N PRO A 81 -10.75 1.66 19.37
CA PRO A 81 -12.09 1.66 19.94
C PRO A 81 -12.12 2.62 21.13
N ASP A 82 -13.28 3.20 21.41
CA ASP A 82 -13.56 3.94 22.64
C ASP A 82 -14.41 3.07 23.55
N LEU A 83 -13.73 2.34 24.44
CA LEU A 83 -14.31 1.42 25.42
C LEU A 83 -14.36 2.06 26.82
N GLY A 84 -14.14 3.37 26.92
CA GLY A 84 -14.22 4.13 28.16
C GLY A 84 -12.98 4.06 29.06
N SER A 85 -11.87 3.46 28.59
CA SER A 85 -10.57 3.54 29.27
C SER A 85 -9.41 3.24 28.32
N LEU A 86 -8.30 3.96 28.49
CA LEU A 86 -7.09 3.76 27.70
C LEU A 86 -6.61 2.29 27.70
N GLU A 87 -6.70 1.60 28.85
CA GLU A 87 -6.31 0.19 28.94
C GLU A 87 -7.19 -0.70 28.05
N ALA A 88 -8.52 -0.51 28.11
CA ALA A 88 -9.45 -1.27 27.29
C ALA A 88 -9.24 -0.96 25.80
N ASP A 89 -9.04 0.31 25.45
CA ASP A 89 -8.85 0.76 24.07
C ASP A 89 -7.58 0.14 23.46
N VAL A 90 -6.45 0.25 24.17
CA VAL A 90 -5.17 -0.37 23.76
C VAL A 90 -5.30 -1.88 23.65
N ARG A 91 -5.95 -2.54 24.61
CA ARG A 91 -6.21 -3.99 24.54
C ARG A 91 -7.03 -4.34 23.30
N GLY A 92 -8.03 -3.53 22.97
CA GLY A 92 -8.87 -3.69 21.77
C GLY A 92 -8.05 -3.62 20.48
N VAL A 93 -7.13 -2.65 20.36
CA VAL A 93 -6.24 -2.54 19.20
C VAL A 93 -5.28 -3.72 19.11
N VAL A 94 -4.67 -4.14 20.24
CA VAL A 94 -3.75 -5.29 20.28
C VAL A 94 -4.45 -6.58 19.84
N LEU A 95 -5.70 -6.79 20.25
CA LEU A 95 -6.49 -7.96 19.83
C LEU A 95 -6.84 -7.92 18.34
N GLN A 96 -7.21 -6.74 17.80
CA GLN A 96 -7.41 -6.58 16.36
C GLN A 96 -6.13 -6.90 15.57
N PHE A 97 -4.98 -6.41 16.06
CA PHE A 97 -3.70 -6.70 15.43
C PHE A 97 -3.32 -8.19 15.53
N ALA A 98 -3.57 -8.84 16.66
CA ALA A 98 -3.37 -10.27 16.81
C ALA A 98 -4.27 -11.09 15.85
N ALA A 99 -5.53 -10.66 15.66
CA ALA A 99 -6.44 -11.28 14.70
C ALA A 99 -5.95 -11.09 13.26
N LEU A 100 -5.42 -9.93 12.91
CA LEU A 100 -4.79 -9.68 11.62
C LEU A 100 -3.59 -10.62 11.39
N LEU A 101 -2.69 -10.74 12.37
CA LEU A 101 -1.52 -11.64 12.30
C LEU A 101 -1.87 -13.14 12.34
N SER A 102 -3.09 -13.48 12.73
CA SER A 102 -3.57 -14.87 12.67
C SER A 102 -3.91 -15.29 11.24
N ARG A 103 -4.08 -14.34 10.31
CA ARG A 103 -4.24 -14.60 8.87
C ARG A 103 -2.86 -14.93 8.26
N PRO A 104 -2.64 -16.14 7.71
CA PRO A 104 -1.32 -16.56 7.21
C PRO A 104 -0.74 -15.61 6.17
N GLU A 105 -1.55 -15.10 5.26
CA GLU A 105 -1.14 -14.22 4.16
C GLU A 105 -0.68 -12.85 4.68
N ALA A 106 -1.42 -12.29 5.65
CA ALA A 106 -1.08 -11.02 6.29
C ALA A 106 0.23 -11.14 7.08
N ARG A 107 0.37 -12.22 7.87
CA ARG A 107 1.59 -12.52 8.61
C ARG A 107 2.80 -12.67 7.69
N THR A 108 2.68 -13.47 6.62
CA THR A 108 3.78 -13.69 5.68
C THR A 108 4.19 -12.39 4.99
N SER A 109 3.22 -11.61 4.51
CA SER A 109 3.49 -10.32 3.87
C SER A 109 4.19 -9.34 4.81
N LEU A 110 3.72 -9.21 6.05
CA LEU A 110 4.33 -8.32 7.04
C LEU A 110 5.74 -8.77 7.41
N MET A 111 5.95 -10.06 7.66
CA MET A 111 7.27 -10.58 8.02
C MET A 111 8.29 -10.43 6.89
N ALA A 112 7.86 -10.55 5.62
CA ALA A 112 8.73 -10.28 4.47
C ALA A 112 9.24 -8.82 4.46
N VAL A 113 8.35 -7.86 4.77
CA VAL A 113 8.71 -6.43 4.84
C VAL A 113 9.61 -6.14 6.05
N VAL A 114 9.32 -6.73 7.22
CA VAL A 114 10.14 -6.57 8.43
C VAL A 114 11.54 -7.12 8.21
N ALA A 115 11.66 -8.32 7.63
CA ALA A 115 12.94 -8.95 7.33
C ALA A 115 13.78 -8.08 6.38
N GLU A 116 13.17 -7.54 5.32
CA GLU A 116 13.90 -6.66 4.40
C GLU A 116 14.28 -5.32 5.05
N GLY A 117 13.37 -4.70 5.83
CA GLY A 117 13.64 -3.43 6.51
C GLY A 117 14.78 -3.51 7.55
N ALA A 118 15.11 -4.70 8.02
CA ALA A 118 16.30 -4.93 8.85
C ALA A 118 17.61 -4.68 8.07
N HIS A 119 17.59 -4.86 6.75
CA HIS A 119 18.75 -4.77 5.87
C HIS A 119 18.75 -3.53 4.95
N ASP A 120 17.59 -2.92 4.70
CA ASP A 120 17.43 -1.70 3.89
C ASP A 120 16.96 -0.50 4.74
N ALA A 121 17.84 0.50 4.90
CA ALA A 121 17.54 1.71 5.66
C ALA A 121 16.50 2.62 4.98
N ALA A 122 16.45 2.65 3.64
CA ALA A 122 15.46 3.43 2.90
C ALA A 122 14.07 2.83 3.05
N LEU A 123 13.96 1.50 2.95
CA LEU A 123 12.71 0.78 3.22
C LEU A 123 12.25 1.00 4.67
N ARG A 124 13.17 0.93 5.64
CA ARG A 124 12.84 1.18 7.05
C ARG A 124 12.28 2.58 7.30
N SER A 125 12.87 3.60 6.67
CA SER A 125 12.35 4.96 6.72
C SER A 125 10.94 5.02 6.15
N ARG A 126 10.71 4.33 5.03
CA ARG A 126 9.41 4.33 4.36
C ARG A 126 8.32 3.63 5.18
N ILE A 127 8.63 2.52 5.84
CA ILE A 127 7.70 1.82 6.75
C ILE A 127 7.27 2.75 7.88
N ARG A 128 8.21 3.50 8.48
CA ARG A 128 7.93 4.43 9.58
C ARG A 128 7.04 5.61 9.17
N GLU A 129 7.12 6.06 7.92
CA GLU A 129 6.27 7.15 7.42
C GLU A 129 4.83 6.72 7.11
N ALA A 130 4.62 5.42 6.85
CA ALA A 130 3.36 4.88 6.38
C ALA A 130 2.47 4.29 7.48
N ILE A 131 3.00 4.13 8.69
CA ILE A 131 2.32 3.60 9.89
C ILE A 131 2.37 4.67 10.97
#